data_AF-A0A7X7VBF4-F1
#
_entry.id   AF-A0A7X7VBF4-F1
#
_cell.length_a   1.000
_cell.length_b   1.000
_cell.length_c   1.000
_cell.angle_alpha   90.00
_cell.angle_beta   90.00
_cell.angle_gamma   90.00
#
_symmetry.space_group_name_H-M   'P 1'
#
loop_
_entity.id
_entity.type
_entity.pdbx_description
1 polymer ?
#
loop_
_entity_poly.entity_id
_entity_poly.type
_entity_poly.pdbx_seq_one_letter_code
_entity_poly.pdbx_strand_id
1 'polypeptide(L)'
;MTRAVLSFLLIALSAAPVLEAAGAPPRPAQDDLAVWEEFVAAMKAGEFPAAKVEPYYEELRGPLLGFLAEMRAKASWAEWDRAPEVHRVGEHVHFLTPLNFDGRSAEYCFTFLVEGGRWSFRHLEAITIRLDRTPPPPATSFPDVDEATKAHIREETSWSREVRVFNELAAFKGREYAFDSFKDGDGYFLAAKTWVPFVEPRRAFILYACWEQANLRGNTVTLEKLGDAEAEVRMSTYFFGLYKASAHLRQRIAFEDYRRIFETIWRDRARAAGWALEIEYGNEGFPASACVLRFKRAD
;
A
#
# COMPACT_ATOMS: atom_id res chain seq x y z
N MET A 1 14.96 15.22 57.69
CA MET A 1 13.65 15.43 57.05
C MET A 1 13.70 14.82 55.66
N THR A 2 12.77 13.88 55.43
CA THR A 2 12.23 13.41 54.14
C THR A 2 13.13 12.61 53.16
N ARG A 3 12.76 11.33 53.04
CA ARG A 3 13.21 10.27 52.12
C ARG A 3 12.65 10.44 50.70
N ALA A 4 13.34 9.87 49.70
CA ALA A 4 12.85 8.93 48.67
C ALA A 4 13.96 8.78 47.60
N VAL A 5 14.80 7.75 47.58
CA VAL A 5 14.58 6.36 47.14
C VAL A 5 13.96 6.30 45.73
N LEU A 6 14.84 6.20 44.73
CA LEU A 6 14.49 5.84 43.35
C LEU A 6 14.37 4.31 43.29
N SER A 7 13.14 3.82 43.18
CA SER A 7 12.85 2.40 43.04
C SER A 7 13.13 1.94 41.61
N PHE A 8 14.05 0.98 41.48
CA PHE A 8 14.10 0.06 40.35
C PHE A 8 12.85 -0.83 40.36
N LEU A 9 12.07 -0.81 39.28
CA LEU A 9 11.02 -1.81 39.08
C LEU A 9 11.60 -2.96 38.26
N LEU A 10 12.05 -4.01 38.95
CA LEU A 10 12.18 -5.36 38.38
C LEU A 10 10.76 -5.87 38.09
N ILE A 11 10.44 -6.14 36.82
CA ILE A 11 9.32 -7.03 36.48
C ILE A 11 9.91 -8.43 36.39
N ALA A 12 9.69 -9.22 37.45
CA ALA A 12 9.91 -10.65 37.43
C ALA A 12 8.88 -11.30 36.49
N LEU A 13 9.35 -11.90 35.40
CA LEU A 13 8.53 -12.81 34.59
C LEU A 13 8.28 -14.09 35.39
N SER A 14 7.07 -14.19 35.98
CA SER A 14 6.53 -15.47 36.40
C SER A 14 6.16 -16.27 35.14
N ALA A 15 6.89 -17.34 34.85
CA ALA A 15 6.50 -18.34 33.87
C ALA A 15 5.24 -19.05 34.39
N ALA A 16 4.07 -18.63 33.92
CA ALA A 16 2.86 -19.42 34.01
C ALA A 16 2.85 -20.43 32.86
N PRO A 17 2.55 -21.72 33.11
CA PRO A 17 2.37 -22.68 32.04
C PRO A 17 1.17 -22.26 31.19
N VAL A 18 1.40 -22.11 29.89
CA VAL A 18 0.34 -21.98 28.88
C VAL A 18 -0.43 -23.30 28.92
N LEU A 19 -1.62 -23.29 29.51
CA LEU A 19 -2.58 -24.36 29.31
C LEU A 19 -3.00 -24.32 27.83
N GLU A 20 -2.59 -25.33 27.07
CA GLU A 20 -3.22 -25.68 25.79
C GLU A 20 -4.72 -25.85 26.03
N ALA A 21 -5.49 -24.88 25.56
CA ALA A 21 -6.91 -25.07 25.39
C ALA A 21 -7.09 -26.20 24.37
N ALA A 22 -7.65 -27.33 24.83
CA ALA A 22 -8.04 -28.43 23.98
C ALA A 22 -9.11 -27.95 22.99
N GLY A 23 -8.65 -27.51 21.81
CA GLY A 23 -9.50 -27.16 20.69
C GLY A 23 -10.24 -28.40 20.20
N ALA A 24 -11.49 -28.20 19.78
CA ALA A 24 -12.26 -29.21 19.06
C ALA A 24 -11.41 -29.85 17.94
N PRO A 25 -11.62 -31.13 17.61
CA PRO A 25 -10.85 -31.80 16.57
C PRO A 25 -10.92 -30.98 15.27
N PRO A 26 -9.79 -30.81 14.57
CA PRO A 26 -9.77 -30.06 13.32
C PRO A 26 -10.76 -30.68 12.36
N ARG A 27 -11.64 -29.84 11.79
CA ARG A 27 -12.52 -30.24 10.69
C ARG A 27 -11.65 -30.85 9.58
N PRO A 28 -12.06 -31.98 8.97
CA PRO A 28 -11.30 -32.55 7.87
C PRO A 28 -11.21 -31.55 6.71
N ALA A 29 -10.05 -31.47 6.05
CA ALA A 29 -9.76 -30.53 4.95
C ALA A 29 -10.76 -30.58 3.78
N GLN A 30 -11.52 -31.67 3.65
CA GLN A 30 -12.59 -31.81 2.66
C GLN A 30 -13.79 -30.86 2.93
N ASP A 31 -13.97 -30.38 4.17
CA ASP A 31 -14.97 -29.36 4.54
C ASP A 31 -14.51 -27.95 4.16
N ASP A 32 -13.19 -27.71 4.10
CA ASP A 32 -12.65 -26.39 3.78
C ASP A 32 -12.82 -26.05 2.29
N LEU A 33 -12.60 -27.00 1.38
CA LEU A 33 -12.85 -26.77 -0.05
C LEU A 33 -14.33 -26.43 -0.34
N ALA A 34 -15.27 -26.96 0.43
CA ALA A 34 -16.68 -26.60 0.30
C ALA A 34 -16.92 -25.10 0.58
N VAL A 35 -16.17 -24.48 1.51
CA VAL A 35 -16.23 -23.03 1.75
C VAL A 35 -15.83 -22.26 0.50
N TRP A 36 -14.76 -22.67 -0.19
CA TRP A 36 -14.32 -22.04 -1.43
C TRP A 36 -15.37 -22.19 -2.54
N GLU A 37 -15.90 -23.40 -2.74
CA GLU A 37 -16.92 -23.69 -3.75
C GLU A 37 -18.20 -22.86 -3.52
N GLU A 38 -18.68 -22.79 -2.27
CA GLU A 38 -19.83 -21.96 -1.89
C GLU A 38 -19.56 -20.47 -2.10
N PHE A 39 -18.35 -20.00 -1.77
CA PHE A 39 -17.93 -18.62 -2.00
C PHE A 39 -17.91 -18.27 -3.49
N VAL A 40 -17.28 -19.11 -4.34
CA VAL A 40 -17.24 -18.93 -5.79
C VAL A 40 -18.65 -18.96 -6.38
N ALA A 41 -19.51 -19.88 -5.92
CA ALA A 41 -20.90 -19.94 -6.34
C ALA A 41 -21.66 -18.66 -5.98
N ALA A 42 -21.47 -18.12 -4.77
CA ALA A 42 -22.06 -16.85 -4.35
C ALA A 42 -21.56 -15.67 -5.20
N MET A 43 -20.26 -15.65 -5.54
CA MET A 43 -19.68 -14.65 -6.44
C MET A 43 -20.28 -14.71 -7.85
N LYS A 44 -20.56 -15.91 -8.37
CA LYS A 44 -21.20 -16.14 -9.68
C LYS A 44 -22.69 -15.79 -9.69
N ALA A 45 -23.39 -15.97 -8.56
CA ALA A 45 -24.84 -15.79 -8.46
C ALA A 45 -25.30 -14.32 -8.54
N GLY A 46 -24.40 -13.35 -8.34
CA GLY A 46 -24.71 -11.93 -8.44
C GLY A 46 -24.04 -11.12 -7.33
N GLU A 47 -24.80 -10.23 -6.70
CA GLU A 47 -24.32 -9.40 -5.59
C GLU A 47 -23.92 -10.28 -4.39
N PHE A 48 -22.70 -10.08 -3.88
CA PHE A 48 -22.22 -10.88 -2.75
C PHE A 48 -22.95 -10.47 -1.46
N PRO A 49 -23.52 -11.41 -0.68
CA PRO A 49 -24.34 -11.03 0.48
C PRO A 49 -23.54 -10.29 1.55
N ALA A 50 -23.97 -9.08 1.92
CA ALA A 50 -23.32 -8.28 2.97
C ALA A 50 -23.24 -9.00 4.33
N ALA A 51 -24.23 -9.85 4.64
CA ALA A 51 -24.26 -10.67 5.86
C ALA A 51 -23.22 -11.80 5.88
N LYS A 52 -22.62 -12.14 4.72
CA LYS A 52 -21.54 -13.12 4.61
C LYS A 52 -20.15 -12.49 4.74
N VAL A 53 -20.07 -11.18 4.93
CA VAL A 53 -18.81 -10.47 5.18
C VAL A 53 -18.65 -10.23 6.68
N GLU A 54 -17.49 -10.50 7.24
CA GLU A 54 -17.17 -10.24 8.64
C GLU A 54 -15.74 -9.71 8.72
N PRO A 55 -15.56 -8.40 8.49
CA PRO A 55 -14.23 -7.82 8.35
C PRO A 55 -13.46 -7.80 9.69
N TYR A 56 -12.13 -7.61 9.62
CA TYR A 56 -11.35 -7.31 10.83
C TYR A 56 -11.79 -6.02 11.53
N TYR A 57 -12.26 -5.03 10.77
CA TYR A 57 -12.80 -3.77 11.26
C TYR A 57 -14.07 -3.42 10.48
N GLU A 58 -15.12 -3.01 11.15
CA GLU A 58 -16.45 -2.86 10.56
C GLU A 58 -16.49 -1.84 9.40
N GLU A 59 -15.68 -0.78 9.49
CA GLU A 59 -15.50 0.24 8.45
C GLU A 59 -14.98 -0.32 7.10
N LEU A 60 -14.42 -1.54 7.10
CA LEU A 60 -13.94 -2.21 5.90
C LEU A 60 -15.02 -3.00 5.17
N ARG A 61 -16.22 -3.18 5.74
CA ARG A 61 -17.30 -3.94 5.08
C ARG A 61 -17.65 -3.37 3.70
N GLY A 62 -17.86 -2.06 3.62
CA GLY A 62 -18.16 -1.36 2.36
C GLY A 62 -17.03 -1.51 1.33
N PRO A 63 -15.77 -1.17 1.68
CA PRO A 63 -14.61 -1.42 0.84
C PRO A 63 -14.49 -2.86 0.32
N LEU A 64 -14.64 -3.87 1.19
CA LEU A 64 -14.54 -5.27 0.81
C LEU A 64 -15.64 -5.67 -0.17
N LEU A 65 -16.89 -5.26 0.08
CA LEU A 65 -17.99 -5.51 -0.85
C LEU A 65 -17.76 -4.84 -2.21
N GLY A 66 -17.26 -3.60 -2.22
CA GLY A 66 -16.88 -2.89 -3.43
C GLY A 66 -15.77 -3.62 -4.21
N PHE A 67 -14.76 -4.13 -3.50
CA PHE A 67 -13.68 -4.88 -4.11
C PHE A 67 -14.15 -6.23 -4.69
N LEU A 68 -14.98 -6.98 -3.95
CA LEU A 68 -15.59 -8.21 -4.46
C LEU A 68 -16.46 -7.95 -5.70
N ALA A 69 -17.20 -6.83 -5.72
CA ALA A 69 -17.97 -6.44 -6.91
C ALA A 69 -17.06 -6.14 -8.12
N GLU A 70 -15.94 -5.44 -7.91
CA GLU A 70 -14.97 -5.18 -8.98
C GLU A 70 -14.31 -6.47 -9.49
N MET A 71 -13.88 -7.36 -8.57
CA MET A 71 -13.32 -8.66 -8.93
C MET A 71 -14.31 -9.49 -9.75
N ARG A 72 -15.57 -9.56 -9.32
CA ARG A 72 -16.63 -10.26 -10.05
C ARG A 72 -16.80 -9.71 -11.46
N ALA A 73 -16.83 -8.39 -11.62
CA ALA A 73 -17.03 -7.75 -12.92
C ALA A 73 -15.91 -8.08 -13.92
N LYS A 74 -14.71 -8.39 -13.43
CA LYS A 74 -13.51 -8.70 -14.23
C LYS A 74 -13.13 -10.19 -14.20
N ALA A 75 -13.91 -11.03 -13.53
CA ALA A 75 -13.50 -12.41 -13.23
C ALA A 75 -13.40 -13.27 -14.49
N SER A 76 -12.27 -13.95 -14.65
CA SER A 76 -12.17 -15.14 -15.50
C SER A 76 -12.61 -16.35 -14.69
N TRP A 77 -13.88 -16.75 -14.78
CA TRP A 77 -14.43 -17.80 -13.92
C TRP A 77 -13.70 -19.15 -13.99
N ALA A 78 -13.07 -19.46 -15.13
CA ALA A 78 -12.24 -20.65 -15.28
C ALA A 78 -10.97 -20.63 -14.39
N GLU A 79 -10.50 -19.46 -13.97
CA GLU A 79 -9.42 -19.32 -12.99
C GLU A 79 -9.93 -19.59 -11.57
N TRP A 80 -11.12 -19.09 -11.25
CA TRP A 80 -11.75 -19.24 -9.93
C TRP A 80 -12.21 -20.68 -9.64
N ASP A 81 -12.52 -21.45 -10.70
CA ASP A 81 -12.89 -22.86 -10.60
C ASP A 81 -11.68 -23.80 -10.40
N ARG A 82 -10.45 -23.27 -10.42
CA ARG A 82 -9.26 -24.07 -10.09
C ARG A 82 -9.19 -24.31 -8.58
N ALA A 83 -8.66 -25.47 -8.20
CA ALA A 83 -8.45 -25.80 -6.80
C ALA A 83 -7.40 -24.84 -6.18
N PRO A 84 -7.74 -24.09 -5.12
CA PRO A 84 -6.79 -23.23 -4.42
C PRO A 84 -5.85 -24.04 -3.52
N GLU A 85 -4.73 -23.42 -3.13
CA GLU A 85 -3.92 -23.90 -1.99
C GLU A 85 -4.65 -23.52 -0.69
N VAL A 86 -4.84 -24.49 0.23
CA VAL A 86 -5.65 -24.31 1.45
C VAL A 86 -4.76 -24.34 2.69
N HIS A 87 -4.90 -23.34 3.56
CA HIS A 87 -4.23 -23.27 4.86
C HIS A 87 -5.23 -22.97 5.96
N ARG A 88 -5.34 -23.86 6.96
CA ARG A 88 -6.18 -23.64 8.14
C ARG A 88 -5.31 -23.23 9.34
N VAL A 89 -5.68 -22.12 9.99
CA VAL A 89 -5.03 -21.60 11.20
C VAL A 89 -6.11 -21.28 12.23
N GLY A 90 -6.33 -22.20 13.18
CA GLY A 90 -7.43 -22.10 14.13
C GLY A 90 -8.79 -22.06 13.43
N GLU A 91 -9.57 -21.01 13.69
CA GLU A 91 -10.89 -20.77 13.09
C GLU A 91 -10.81 -20.12 11.70
N HIS A 92 -9.61 -19.74 11.25
CA HIS A 92 -9.41 -19.13 9.95
C HIS A 92 -9.03 -20.17 8.88
N VAL A 93 -9.57 -19.98 7.68
CA VAL A 93 -9.14 -20.70 6.48
C VAL A 93 -8.67 -19.69 5.45
N HIS A 94 -7.50 -19.94 4.89
CA HIS A 94 -6.88 -19.13 3.86
C HIS A 94 -6.81 -19.93 2.56
N PHE A 95 -7.29 -19.34 1.48
CA PHE A 95 -7.21 -19.89 0.13
C PHE A 95 -6.28 -19.02 -0.71
N LEU A 96 -5.18 -19.60 -1.19
CA LEU A 96 -4.29 -18.95 -2.13
C LEU A 96 -4.63 -19.40 -3.54
N THR A 97 -4.93 -18.45 -4.41
CA THR A 97 -5.26 -18.72 -5.81
C THR A 97 -4.65 -17.67 -6.75
N PRO A 98 -4.00 -18.08 -7.85
CA PRO A 98 -3.53 -17.15 -8.86
C PRO A 98 -4.72 -16.64 -9.70
N LEU A 99 -4.87 -15.32 -9.77
CA LEU A 99 -5.91 -14.67 -10.56
C LEU A 99 -5.30 -13.61 -11.47
N ASN A 100 -5.87 -13.43 -12.66
CA ASN A 100 -5.49 -12.37 -13.58
C ASN A 100 -6.54 -11.26 -13.63
N PHE A 101 -6.10 -10.02 -13.42
CA PHE A 101 -6.92 -8.83 -13.61
C PHE A 101 -6.16 -7.81 -14.46
N ASP A 102 -6.83 -7.32 -15.52
CA ASP A 102 -6.30 -6.28 -16.40
C ASP A 102 -4.88 -6.60 -16.94
N GLY A 103 -4.63 -7.88 -17.26
CA GLY A 103 -3.36 -8.37 -17.78
C GLY A 103 -2.27 -8.60 -16.73
N ARG A 104 -2.59 -8.45 -15.44
CA ARG A 104 -1.67 -8.69 -14.32
C ARG A 104 -2.10 -9.91 -13.53
N SER A 105 -1.18 -10.87 -13.39
CA SER A 105 -1.37 -12.07 -12.59
C SER A 105 -0.80 -11.85 -11.19
N ALA A 106 -1.56 -12.18 -10.15
CA ALA A 106 -1.10 -12.18 -8.76
C ALA A 106 -1.70 -13.37 -8.00
N GLU A 107 -0.99 -13.84 -6.97
CA GLU A 107 -1.53 -14.82 -6.02
C GLU A 107 -2.34 -14.08 -4.94
N TYR A 108 -3.65 -14.32 -4.92
CA TYR A 108 -4.54 -13.73 -3.94
C TYR A 108 -4.75 -14.69 -2.77
N CYS A 109 -4.66 -14.17 -1.54
CA CYS A 109 -4.99 -14.89 -0.32
C CYS A 109 -6.36 -14.43 0.20
N PHE A 110 -7.38 -15.29 0.05
CA PHE A 110 -8.71 -15.07 0.61
C PHE A 110 -8.80 -15.69 2.00
N THR A 111 -9.20 -14.89 2.98
CA THR A 111 -9.33 -15.32 4.38
C THR A 111 -10.80 -15.40 4.77
N PHE A 112 -11.16 -16.53 5.37
CA PHE A 112 -12.50 -16.82 5.88
C PHE A 112 -12.42 -17.14 7.36
N LEU A 113 -13.44 -16.73 8.11
CA LEU A 113 -13.68 -17.19 9.47
C LEU A 113 -14.68 -18.34 9.42
N VAL A 114 -14.39 -19.45 10.11
CA VAL A 114 -15.24 -20.64 10.17
C VAL A 114 -15.55 -20.98 11.62
N GLU A 115 -16.74 -20.58 12.08
CA GLU A 115 -17.21 -20.75 13.46
C GLU A 115 -18.61 -21.38 13.48
N GLY A 116 -18.86 -22.32 14.40
CA GLY A 116 -20.18 -22.94 14.55
C GLY A 116 -20.73 -23.62 13.28
N GLY A 117 -19.84 -24.12 12.42
CA GLY A 117 -20.18 -24.72 11.13
C GLY A 117 -20.61 -23.73 10.06
N ARG A 118 -20.47 -22.42 10.29
CA ARG A 118 -20.74 -21.35 9.33
C ARG A 118 -19.44 -20.67 8.94
N TRP A 119 -19.39 -20.18 7.70
CA TRP A 119 -18.28 -19.37 7.23
C TRP A 119 -18.72 -17.94 6.91
N SER A 120 -17.82 -16.99 7.17
CA SER A 120 -17.88 -15.59 6.76
C SER A 120 -16.58 -15.17 6.05
N PHE A 121 -16.70 -14.40 4.98
CA PHE A 121 -15.58 -13.80 4.27
C PHE A 121 -15.00 -12.65 5.10
N ARG A 122 -13.71 -12.72 5.42
CA ARG A 122 -13.07 -11.80 6.38
C ARG A 122 -12.16 -10.78 5.71
N HIS A 123 -11.32 -11.23 4.79
CA HIS A 123 -10.34 -10.37 4.13
C HIS A 123 -9.81 -11.00 2.84
N LEU A 124 -9.22 -10.21 1.97
CA LEU A 124 -8.43 -10.68 0.83
C LEU A 124 -7.22 -9.77 0.66
N GLU A 125 -6.11 -10.32 0.19
CA GLU A 125 -4.89 -9.57 -0.08
C GLU A 125 -4.16 -10.15 -1.31
N ALA A 126 -3.51 -9.28 -2.09
CA ALA A 126 -2.69 -9.67 -3.25
C ALA A 126 -1.19 -9.74 -2.92
N ILE A 127 -0.81 -9.30 -1.71
CA ILE A 127 0.54 -9.38 -1.16
C ILE A 127 0.56 -10.35 0.02
N THR A 128 1.07 -11.56 -0.20
CA THR A 128 1.21 -12.57 0.86
C THR A 128 2.68 -12.91 1.10
N ILE A 129 3.16 -12.72 2.33
CA ILE A 129 4.52 -13.11 2.73
C ILE A 129 4.45 -14.55 3.28
N ARG A 130 5.03 -15.50 2.54
CA ARG A 130 4.93 -16.95 2.79
C ARG A 130 5.80 -17.44 3.96
N LEU A 131 5.66 -16.85 5.15
CA LEU A 131 6.43 -17.24 6.34
C LEU A 131 6.14 -18.66 6.82
N ASP A 132 5.06 -19.29 6.34
CA ASP A 132 4.82 -20.74 6.48
C ASP A 132 5.96 -21.59 5.89
N ARG A 133 6.75 -21.02 4.97
CA ARG A 133 7.92 -21.66 4.34
C ARG A 133 9.24 -21.33 5.04
N THR A 134 9.20 -20.73 6.24
CA THR A 134 10.41 -20.44 7.02
C THR A 134 11.02 -21.74 7.56
N PRO A 135 12.35 -21.95 7.44
CA PRO A 135 13.01 -23.11 8.04
C PRO A 135 12.80 -23.18 9.57
N PRO A 136 12.87 -24.37 10.18
CA PRO A 136 12.84 -24.50 11.64
C PRO A 136 13.93 -23.64 12.31
N PRO A 137 13.67 -23.07 13.50
CA PRO A 137 14.68 -22.30 14.22
C PRO A 137 15.96 -23.10 14.53
N PRO A 138 17.14 -22.44 14.54
CA PRO A 138 17.35 -21.03 14.22
C PRO A 138 17.29 -20.75 12.71
N ALA A 139 16.53 -19.73 12.30
CA ALA A 139 16.42 -19.29 10.91
C ALA A 139 17.05 -17.91 10.73
N THR A 140 17.90 -17.77 9.70
CA THR A 140 18.54 -16.50 9.31
C THR A 140 18.13 -16.01 7.93
N SER A 141 17.28 -16.77 7.25
CA SER A 141 16.71 -16.45 5.95
C SER A 141 15.19 -16.59 6.02
N PHE A 142 14.49 -15.63 5.44
CA PHE A 142 13.03 -15.59 5.43
C PHE A 142 12.55 -15.51 3.98
N PRO A 143 11.40 -16.13 3.66
CA PRO A 143 10.72 -15.92 2.39
C PRO A 143 10.55 -14.43 2.10
N ASP A 144 10.88 -14.02 0.88
CA ASP A 144 10.90 -12.62 0.45
C ASP A 144 9.98 -12.42 -0.76
N VAL A 145 9.65 -11.16 -1.04
CA VAL A 145 8.87 -10.73 -2.21
C VAL A 145 9.74 -9.94 -3.18
N ASP A 146 9.29 -9.74 -4.42
CA ASP A 146 10.04 -8.95 -5.38
C ASP A 146 10.14 -7.46 -4.99
N GLU A 147 11.09 -6.73 -5.58
CA GLU A 147 11.33 -5.32 -5.26
C GLU A 147 10.14 -4.39 -5.58
N ALA A 148 9.31 -4.72 -6.57
CA ALA A 148 8.13 -3.92 -6.89
C ALA A 148 7.08 -4.04 -5.77
N THR A 149 6.88 -5.26 -5.28
CA THR A 149 6.02 -5.54 -4.11
C THR A 149 6.57 -4.85 -2.86
N LYS A 150 7.88 -4.89 -2.61
CA LYS A 150 8.48 -4.13 -1.49
C LYS A 150 8.32 -2.62 -1.62
N ALA A 151 8.47 -2.08 -2.83
CA ALA A 151 8.24 -0.65 -3.10
C ALA A 151 6.79 -0.28 -2.77
N HIS A 152 5.82 -1.10 -3.20
CA HIS A 152 4.41 -0.92 -2.87
C HIS A 152 4.16 -0.90 -1.36
N ILE A 153 4.63 -1.92 -0.62
CA ILE A 153 4.46 -2.01 0.85
C ILE A 153 5.05 -0.77 1.55
N ARG A 154 6.26 -0.36 1.16
CA ARG A 154 6.95 0.81 1.74
C ARG A 154 6.18 2.10 1.48
N GLU A 155 5.77 2.33 0.23
CA GLU A 155 5.07 3.55 -0.15
C GLU A 155 3.66 3.59 0.44
N GLU A 156 2.93 2.46 0.47
CA GLU A 156 1.60 2.40 1.10
C GLU A 156 1.68 2.73 2.60
N THR A 157 2.65 2.16 3.31
CA THR A 157 2.88 2.45 4.74
C THR A 157 3.23 3.92 4.94
N SER A 158 4.16 4.44 4.14
CA SER A 158 4.61 5.83 4.21
C SER A 158 3.45 6.79 3.98
N TRP A 159 2.71 6.65 2.88
CA TRP A 159 1.63 7.57 2.52
C TRP A 159 0.41 7.43 3.43
N SER A 160 0.12 6.24 3.96
CA SER A 160 -0.93 6.08 4.98
C SER A 160 -0.60 6.87 6.26
N ARG A 161 0.68 6.93 6.64
CA ARG A 161 1.14 7.76 7.76
C ARG A 161 1.05 9.23 7.42
N GLU A 162 1.55 9.64 6.26
CA GLU A 162 1.54 11.05 5.85
C GLU A 162 0.11 11.61 5.72
N VAL A 163 -0.84 10.83 5.17
CA VAL A 163 -2.26 11.22 5.12
C VAL A 163 -2.87 11.33 6.52
N ARG A 164 -2.51 10.44 7.44
CA ARG A 164 -2.94 10.59 8.85
C ARG A 164 -2.44 11.91 9.44
N VAL A 165 -1.15 12.19 9.30
CA VAL A 165 -0.53 13.40 9.85
C VAL A 165 -1.13 14.65 9.20
N PHE A 166 -1.33 14.64 7.88
CA PHE A 166 -2.02 15.72 7.16
C PHE A 166 -3.40 16.01 7.78
N ASN A 167 -4.21 14.97 8.01
CA ASN A 167 -5.54 15.14 8.58
C ASN A 167 -5.50 15.69 10.02
N GLU A 168 -4.56 15.22 10.84
CA GLU A 168 -4.35 15.74 12.20
C GLU A 168 -3.92 17.22 12.18
N LEU A 169 -2.97 17.59 11.32
CA LEU A 169 -2.51 18.97 11.15
C LEU A 169 -3.62 19.88 10.58
N ALA A 170 -4.38 19.37 9.61
CA ALA A 170 -5.48 20.11 8.99
C ALA A 170 -6.56 20.43 10.03
N ALA A 171 -6.86 19.48 10.92
CA ALA A 171 -7.80 19.68 12.02
C ALA A 171 -7.30 20.70 13.06
N PHE A 172 -5.99 20.71 13.37
CA PHE A 172 -5.43 21.55 14.43
C PHE A 172 -4.98 22.95 13.99
N LYS A 173 -4.42 23.08 12.78
CA LYS A 173 -3.79 24.31 12.25
C LYS A 173 -4.39 24.81 10.95
N GLY A 174 -5.34 24.07 10.37
CA GLY A 174 -5.93 24.38 9.07
C GLY A 174 -5.17 23.73 7.91
N ARG A 175 -5.89 23.58 6.79
CA ARG A 175 -5.45 22.80 5.62
C ARG A 175 -4.21 23.37 4.95
N GLU A 176 -4.10 24.68 4.83
CA GLU A 176 -2.92 25.32 4.21
C GLU A 176 -1.63 25.01 4.98
N TYR A 177 -1.69 25.05 6.32
CA TYR A 177 -0.56 24.66 7.15
C TYR A 177 -0.19 23.18 6.96
N ALA A 178 -1.19 22.30 6.84
CA ALA A 178 -0.97 20.88 6.60
C ALA A 178 -0.40 20.58 5.19
N PHE A 179 -0.74 21.37 4.17
CA PHE A 179 -0.06 21.28 2.87
C PHE A 179 1.39 21.76 2.98
N ASP A 180 1.62 22.86 3.68
CA ASP A 180 2.94 23.45 3.84
C ASP A 180 3.91 22.55 4.61
N SER A 181 3.44 21.65 5.47
CA SER A 181 4.31 20.68 6.15
C SER A 181 4.95 19.65 5.21
N PHE A 182 4.48 19.54 3.96
CA PHE A 182 5.10 18.68 2.94
C PHE A 182 6.24 19.35 2.17
N LYS A 183 6.47 20.65 2.36
CA LYS A 183 7.53 21.40 1.67
C LYS A 183 8.90 21.00 2.20
N ASP A 184 9.75 20.47 1.33
CA ASP A 184 11.11 20.02 1.64
C ASP A 184 12.15 20.49 0.61
N GLY A 185 11.80 21.47 -0.23
CA GLY A 185 12.54 21.83 -1.43
C GLY A 185 14.01 22.18 -1.20
N ASP A 186 14.31 22.95 -0.15
CA ASP A 186 15.70 23.33 0.16
C ASP A 186 16.57 22.12 0.51
N GLY A 187 16.01 21.19 1.29
CA GLY A 187 16.68 19.94 1.65
C GLY A 187 16.86 19.02 0.44
N TYR A 188 15.82 18.90 -0.39
CA TYR A 188 15.87 18.10 -1.61
C TYR A 188 16.89 18.65 -2.61
N PHE A 189 16.93 19.99 -2.79
CA PHE A 189 17.89 20.64 -3.68
C PHE A 189 19.33 20.55 -3.15
N LEU A 190 19.53 20.64 -1.83
CA LEU A 190 20.83 20.37 -1.22
C LEU A 190 21.29 18.94 -1.56
N ALA A 191 20.44 17.93 -1.34
CA ALA A 191 20.75 16.54 -1.65
C ALA A 191 21.15 16.37 -3.12
N ALA A 192 20.37 16.94 -4.05
CA ALA A 192 20.65 16.88 -5.47
C ALA A 192 22.05 17.42 -5.83
N LYS A 193 22.41 18.59 -5.31
CA LYS A 193 23.73 19.21 -5.55
C LYS A 193 24.87 18.38 -4.97
N THR A 194 24.66 17.76 -3.82
CA THR A 194 25.71 17.00 -3.12
C THR A 194 25.90 15.60 -3.69
N TRP A 195 24.82 14.95 -4.15
CA TRP A 195 24.86 13.56 -4.60
C TRP A 195 25.02 13.44 -6.12
N VAL A 196 24.77 14.52 -6.87
CA VAL A 196 25.03 14.61 -8.31
C VAL A 196 25.98 15.80 -8.60
N PRO A 197 27.24 15.76 -8.13
CA PRO A 197 28.13 16.92 -8.10
C PRO A 197 28.79 17.26 -9.44
N PHE A 198 28.52 16.48 -10.49
CA PHE A 198 29.24 16.56 -11.77
C PHE A 198 28.54 17.42 -12.84
N VAL A 199 27.44 18.08 -12.49
CA VAL A 199 26.70 18.99 -13.36
C VAL A 199 26.24 20.24 -12.60
N GLU A 200 25.86 21.28 -13.33
CA GLU A 200 25.27 22.49 -12.74
C GLU A 200 24.07 22.16 -11.83
N PRO A 201 23.90 22.85 -10.68
CA PRO A 201 22.88 22.53 -9.67
C PRO A 201 21.47 22.29 -10.22
N ARG A 202 21.04 23.09 -11.20
CA ARG A 202 19.70 22.97 -11.79
C ARG A 202 19.52 21.68 -12.57
N ARG A 203 20.56 21.26 -13.29
CA ARG A 203 20.59 19.96 -13.99
C ARG A 203 20.72 18.81 -12.98
N ALA A 204 21.52 19.00 -11.92
CA ALA A 204 21.65 18.03 -10.84
C ALA A 204 20.29 17.73 -10.20
N PHE A 205 19.45 18.75 -9.98
CA PHE A 205 18.09 18.59 -9.49
C PHE A 205 17.24 17.65 -10.36
N ILE A 206 17.22 17.86 -11.68
CA ILE A 206 16.43 17.02 -12.59
C ILE A 206 16.97 15.59 -12.64
N LEU A 207 18.30 15.43 -12.74
CA LEU A 207 18.93 14.11 -12.77
C LEU A 207 18.70 13.34 -11.46
N TYR A 208 18.80 14.03 -10.32
CA TYR A 208 18.54 13.45 -9.02
C TYR A 208 17.06 13.05 -8.88
N ALA A 209 16.13 13.90 -9.32
CA ALA A 209 14.71 13.56 -9.33
C ALA A 209 14.42 12.30 -10.16
N CYS A 210 14.98 12.20 -11.37
CA CYS A 210 14.83 10.99 -12.18
C CYS A 210 15.42 9.75 -11.48
N TRP A 211 16.62 9.88 -10.91
CA TRP A 211 17.29 8.78 -10.22
C TRP A 211 16.53 8.32 -8.97
N GLU A 212 16.09 9.24 -8.11
CA GLU A 212 15.37 8.94 -6.87
C GLU A 212 14.01 8.29 -7.17
N GLN A 213 13.27 8.85 -8.12
CA GLN A 213 11.97 8.33 -8.49
C GLN A 213 12.09 6.93 -9.13
N ALA A 214 13.10 6.69 -9.97
CA ALA A 214 13.30 5.37 -10.60
C ALA A 214 13.87 4.32 -9.64
N ASN A 215 14.85 4.67 -8.81
CA ASN A 215 15.65 3.70 -8.05
C ASN A 215 15.24 3.58 -6.58
N LEU A 216 14.78 4.66 -5.94
CA LEU A 216 14.38 4.62 -4.53
C LEU A 216 12.86 4.44 -4.37
N ARG A 217 12.07 5.09 -5.24
CA ARG A 217 10.60 5.00 -5.21
C ARG A 217 10.04 3.91 -6.11
N GLY A 218 10.81 3.44 -7.08
CA GLY A 218 10.41 2.40 -8.03
C GLY A 218 9.45 2.87 -9.12
N ASN A 219 9.27 4.18 -9.30
CA ASN A 219 8.42 4.73 -10.35
C ASN A 219 9.01 4.48 -11.74
N THR A 220 8.16 4.36 -12.75
CA THR A 220 8.62 4.40 -14.15
C THR A 220 8.86 5.85 -14.54
N VAL A 221 10.10 6.19 -14.90
CA VAL A 221 10.51 7.56 -15.22
C VAL A 221 11.22 7.61 -16.57
N THR A 222 10.86 8.59 -17.39
CA THR A 222 11.53 8.91 -18.65
C THR A 222 11.94 10.38 -18.62
N LEU A 223 13.24 10.65 -18.76
CA LEU A 223 13.76 11.99 -19.00
C LEU A 223 13.64 12.30 -20.50
N GLU A 224 12.64 13.08 -20.88
CA GLU A 224 12.37 13.39 -22.29
C GLU A 224 13.25 14.54 -22.78
N LYS A 225 13.58 15.49 -21.90
CA LYS A 225 14.38 16.66 -22.22
C LYS A 225 15.19 17.15 -21.02
N LEU A 226 16.43 17.55 -21.26
CA LEU A 226 17.28 18.21 -20.27
C LEU A 226 18.17 19.26 -20.95
N GLY A 227 17.91 20.54 -20.67
CA GLY A 227 18.73 21.67 -21.09
C GLY A 227 18.91 22.70 -19.97
N ASP A 228 19.52 23.84 -20.30
CA ASP A 228 19.78 24.90 -19.32
C ASP A 228 18.56 25.78 -19.00
N ALA A 229 17.62 25.86 -19.94
CA ALA A 229 16.42 26.68 -19.82
C ALA A 229 15.16 25.86 -19.53
N GLU A 230 15.19 24.56 -19.81
CA GLU A 230 14.01 23.70 -19.71
C GLU A 230 14.38 22.23 -19.51
N ALA A 231 13.47 21.49 -18.89
CA ALA A 231 13.53 20.03 -18.78
C ALA A 231 12.11 19.44 -18.78
N GLU A 232 11.98 18.19 -19.22
CA GLU A 232 10.71 17.47 -19.26
C GLU A 232 10.92 16.04 -18.75
N VAL A 233 10.13 15.66 -17.75
CA VAL A 233 10.17 14.34 -17.12
C VAL A 233 8.77 13.74 -17.16
N ARG A 234 8.63 12.59 -17.81
CA ARG A 234 7.42 11.77 -17.75
C ARG A 234 7.56 10.73 -16.65
N MET A 235 6.52 10.54 -15.85
CA MET A 235 6.54 9.63 -14.72
C MET A 235 5.19 8.95 -14.51
N SER A 236 5.20 7.64 -14.29
CA SER A 236 4.06 6.87 -13.78
C SER A 236 4.26 6.64 -12.28
N THR A 237 3.49 7.33 -11.45
CA THR A 237 3.76 7.38 -10.00
C THR A 237 2.99 6.31 -9.24
N TYR A 238 3.67 5.61 -8.34
CA TYR A 238 3.03 4.81 -7.29
C TYR A 238 2.13 5.66 -6.41
N PHE A 239 2.45 6.93 -6.20
CA PHE A 239 1.64 7.84 -5.38
C PHE A 239 0.16 7.79 -5.75
N PHE A 240 -0.20 8.04 -7.02
CA PHE A 240 -1.58 7.97 -7.49
C PHE A 240 -2.08 6.52 -7.66
N GLY A 241 -1.19 5.58 -8.01
CA GLY A 241 -1.52 4.16 -8.07
C GLY A 241 -1.99 3.61 -6.71
N LEU A 242 -1.38 4.05 -5.61
CA LEU A 242 -1.75 3.71 -4.25
C LEU A 242 -3.12 4.26 -3.90
N TYR A 243 -3.42 5.51 -4.25
CA TYR A 243 -4.76 6.05 -4.02
C TYR A 243 -5.85 5.22 -4.74
N LYS A 244 -5.56 4.71 -5.94
CA LYS A 244 -6.47 3.79 -6.64
C LYS A 244 -6.60 2.45 -5.90
N ALA A 245 -5.48 1.82 -5.56
CA ALA A 245 -5.43 0.46 -5.03
C ALA A 245 -5.90 0.35 -3.58
N SER A 246 -5.56 1.33 -2.74
CA SER A 246 -5.74 1.29 -1.29
C SER A 246 -7.07 1.94 -0.88
N ALA A 247 -8.06 1.11 -0.56
CA ALA A 247 -9.39 1.60 -0.17
C ALA A 247 -9.37 2.47 1.10
N HIS A 248 -8.52 2.15 2.08
CA HIS A 248 -8.39 2.93 3.31
C HIS A 248 -7.83 4.33 3.07
N LEU A 249 -7.04 4.56 2.01
CA LEU A 249 -6.59 5.92 1.67
C LEU A 249 -7.76 6.77 1.16
N ARG A 250 -8.58 6.21 0.25
CA ARG A 250 -9.75 6.91 -0.33
C ARG A 250 -10.81 7.28 0.70
N GLN A 251 -10.91 6.52 1.80
CA GLN A 251 -11.80 6.85 2.92
C GLN A 251 -11.29 8.03 3.76
N ARG A 252 -9.99 8.35 3.69
CA ARG A 252 -9.34 9.30 4.61
C ARG A 252 -8.98 10.63 3.98
N ILE A 253 -8.85 10.71 2.66
CA ILE A 253 -8.51 11.94 1.96
C ILE A 253 -9.19 11.97 0.59
N ALA A 254 -9.71 13.13 0.20
CA ALA A 254 -10.24 13.34 -1.14
C ALA A 254 -9.12 13.33 -2.18
N PHE A 255 -9.42 12.91 -3.41
CA PHE A 255 -8.42 12.81 -4.48
C PHE A 255 -7.79 14.17 -4.78
N GLU A 256 -8.57 15.24 -4.73
CA GLU A 256 -8.13 16.61 -4.98
C GLU A 256 -7.07 17.05 -3.98
N ASP A 257 -7.23 16.68 -2.71
CA ASP A 257 -6.27 16.97 -1.65
C ASP A 257 -5.02 16.11 -1.76
N TYR A 258 -5.20 14.84 -2.08
CA TYR A 258 -4.10 13.92 -2.31
C TYR A 258 -3.24 14.39 -3.49
N ARG A 259 -3.85 14.80 -4.59
CA ARG A 259 -3.18 15.45 -5.73
C ARG A 259 -2.51 16.75 -5.31
N ARG A 260 -3.15 17.57 -4.49
CA ARG A 260 -2.56 18.83 -4.02
C ARG A 260 -1.33 18.62 -3.15
N ILE A 261 -1.23 17.53 -2.38
CA ILE A 261 0.00 17.16 -1.66
C ILE A 261 1.14 16.96 -2.67
N PHE A 262 0.91 16.16 -3.72
CA PHE A 262 1.89 15.93 -4.79
C PHE A 262 2.33 17.25 -5.46
N GLU A 263 1.38 18.09 -5.84
CA GLU A 263 1.67 19.39 -6.45
C GLU A 263 2.46 20.30 -5.51
N THR A 264 2.15 20.29 -4.21
CA THR A 264 2.83 21.12 -3.20
C THR A 264 4.29 20.72 -3.08
N ILE A 265 4.57 19.42 -2.94
CA ILE A 265 5.94 18.88 -2.86
C ILE A 265 6.75 19.27 -4.11
N TRP A 266 6.21 18.97 -5.29
CA TRP A 266 6.99 19.15 -6.52
C TRP A 266 7.18 20.61 -6.91
N ARG A 267 6.18 21.47 -6.70
CA ARG A 267 6.34 22.92 -6.95
C ARG A 267 7.33 23.54 -5.97
N ASP A 268 7.33 23.11 -4.71
CA ASP A 268 8.28 23.60 -3.71
C ASP A 268 9.72 23.20 -4.04
N ARG A 269 9.93 21.92 -4.37
CA ARG A 269 11.22 21.38 -4.82
C ARG A 269 11.73 22.07 -6.08
N ALA A 270 10.87 22.25 -7.09
CA ALA A 270 11.22 22.95 -8.33
C ALA A 270 11.64 24.40 -8.04
N ARG A 271 10.86 25.13 -7.23
CA ARG A 271 11.14 26.51 -6.84
C ARG A 271 12.51 26.62 -6.15
N ALA A 272 12.81 25.75 -5.19
CA ALA A 272 14.09 25.75 -4.47
C ALA A 272 15.30 25.55 -5.41
N ALA A 273 15.12 24.79 -6.49
CA ALA A 273 16.12 24.61 -7.54
C ALA A 273 16.10 25.69 -8.63
N GLY A 274 15.25 26.72 -8.53
CA GLY A 274 15.13 27.79 -9.52
C GLY A 274 14.41 27.40 -10.81
N TRP A 275 13.50 26.43 -10.72
CA TRP A 275 12.60 26.02 -11.80
C TRP A 275 11.16 26.47 -11.52
N ALA A 276 10.49 27.01 -12.53
CA ALA A 276 9.04 27.06 -12.61
C ALA A 276 8.52 25.71 -13.13
N LEU A 277 7.53 25.13 -12.45
CA LEU A 277 7.02 23.79 -12.76
C LEU A 277 5.55 23.84 -13.21
N GLU A 278 5.30 23.26 -14.38
CA GLU A 278 3.98 22.90 -14.89
C GLU A 278 3.81 21.37 -14.80
N ILE A 279 2.63 20.92 -14.35
CA ILE A 279 2.33 19.50 -14.21
C ILE A 279 1.11 19.17 -15.06
N GLU A 280 1.27 18.24 -16.00
CA GLU A 280 0.18 17.67 -16.75
C GLU A 280 -0.09 16.24 -16.33
N TYR A 281 -1.36 15.86 -16.27
CA TYR A 281 -1.80 14.55 -15.81
C TYR A 281 -2.39 13.73 -16.96
N GLY A 282 -1.89 12.51 -17.14
CA GLY A 282 -2.52 11.46 -17.94
C GLY A 282 -3.56 10.71 -17.11
N ASN A 283 -4.67 10.33 -17.74
CA ASN A 283 -5.80 9.67 -17.07
C ASN A 283 -6.12 8.29 -17.67
N GLU A 284 -5.09 7.61 -18.19
CA GLU A 284 -5.25 6.28 -18.76
C GLU A 284 -5.46 5.26 -17.63
N GLY A 285 -6.68 4.73 -17.52
CA GLY A 285 -7.08 3.72 -16.54
C GLY A 285 -7.41 4.23 -15.13
N PHE A 286 -6.89 5.39 -14.70
CA PHE A 286 -7.30 6.10 -13.48
C PHE A 286 -6.79 7.56 -13.47
N PRO A 287 -7.38 8.45 -12.65
CA PRO A 287 -6.94 9.83 -12.54
C PRO A 287 -5.46 9.96 -12.17
N ALA A 288 -4.71 10.77 -12.92
CA ALA A 288 -3.27 11.00 -12.74
C ALA A 288 -2.40 9.72 -12.78
N SER A 289 -2.77 8.75 -13.61
CA SER A 289 -1.99 7.50 -13.79
C SER A 289 -0.59 7.72 -14.34
N ALA A 290 -0.39 8.84 -15.03
CA ALA A 290 0.92 9.37 -15.39
C ALA A 290 0.94 10.89 -15.18
N CYS A 291 2.13 11.46 -15.03
CA CYS A 291 2.32 12.90 -15.07
C CYS A 291 3.52 13.28 -15.95
N VAL A 292 3.42 14.45 -16.57
CA VAL A 292 4.54 15.11 -17.24
C VAL A 292 4.88 16.35 -16.44
N LEU A 293 6.11 16.40 -15.92
CA LEU A 293 6.67 17.51 -15.19
C LEU A 293 7.50 18.35 -16.16
N ARG A 294 7.02 19.56 -16.47
CA ARG A 294 7.73 20.52 -17.33
C ARG A 294 8.34 21.62 -16.49
N PHE A 295 9.67 21.68 -16.53
CA PHE A 295 10.46 22.66 -15.82
C PHE A 295 10.90 23.73 -16.80
N LYS A 296 10.64 24.99 -16.47
CA LYS A 296 11.16 26.17 -17.17
C LYS A 296 12.00 26.97 -16.21
N ARG A 297 13.10 27.53 -16.67
CA ARG A 297 13.95 28.37 -15.82
C ARG A 297 13.11 29.51 -15.26
N ALA A 298 13.09 29.67 -13.94
CA ALA A 298 12.49 30.84 -13.33
C ALA A 298 13.37 32.07 -13.63
N ASP A 299 12.73 33.16 -14.04
CA ASP A 299 13.38 34.45 -14.24
C ASP A 299 13.92 35.03 -12.92
#